data_AF-A0A354Q8U4-F1
#
_entry.id   AF-A0A354Q8U4-F1
#
_cell.length_a   1.000
_cell.length_b   1.000
_cell.length_c   1.000
_cell.angle_alpha   90.00
_cell.angle_beta   90.00
_cell.angle_gamma   90.00
#
_symmetry.space_group_name_H-M   'P 1'
#
loop_
_entity.id
_entity.type
_entity.pdbx_description
1 polymer ?
#
loop_
_entity_poly.entity_id
_entity_poly.type
_entity_poly.pdbx_seq_one_letter_code
_entity_poly.pdbx_strand_id
1 'polypeptide(L)' 'MPEHSFTNKLINEKSPYLLQHAHNPVNWYPWGQEAFEKAKSEDKLLLV' A
#
# COMPACT_ATOMS: atom_id res chain seq x y z
N MET A 1 -22.28 5.62 2.48
CA MET A 1 -20.80 5.53 2.51
C MET A 1 -20.37 5.18 1.10
N PRO A 2 -19.42 5.89 0.47
CA PRO A 2 -18.91 5.43 -0.82
C PRO A 2 -18.32 4.03 -0.65
N GLU A 3 -18.73 3.10 -1.50
CA GLU A 3 -18.19 1.75 -1.53
C GLU A 3 -16.81 1.82 -2.20
N HIS A 4 -15.75 1.53 -1.45
CA HIS A 4 -14.39 1.52 -1.99
C HIS A 4 -14.11 0.16 -2.65
N SER A 5 -13.96 0.13 -3.96
CA SER A 5 -13.65 -1.10 -4.72
C SER A 5 -12.28 -1.69 -4.38
N PHE A 6 -11.35 -0.86 -3.88
CA PHE A 6 -10.00 -1.27 -3.49
C PHE A 6 -9.67 -0.70 -2.11
N THR A 7 -8.90 -1.46 -1.33
CA THR A 7 -8.27 -0.98 -0.10
C THR A 7 -6.91 -1.64 0.03
N ASN A 8 -5.86 -0.84 0.13
CA ASN A 8 -4.48 -1.27 0.31
C ASN A 8 -4.01 -1.03 1.76
N LYS A 9 -2.75 -1.33 2.05
CA LYS A 9 -2.24 -1.32 3.42
C LYS A 9 -2.11 0.08 4.04
N LEU A 10 -2.14 1.13 3.23
CA LEU A 10 -2.06 2.51 3.71
C LEU A 10 -3.25 2.90 4.59
N ILE A 11 -4.35 2.12 4.59
CA ILE A 11 -5.49 2.34 5.50
C ILE A 11 -5.11 2.29 6.98
N ASN A 12 -3.99 1.65 7.33
CA ASN A 12 -3.51 1.53 8.70
C ASN A 12 -2.50 2.62 9.10
N GLU A 13 -2.14 3.51 8.17
CA GLU A 13 -1.21 4.60 8.43
C GLU A 13 -1.88 5.75 9.18
N LYS A 14 -1.06 6.53 9.89
CA LYS A 14 -1.56 7.73 10.60
C LYS A 14 -1.51 8.99 9.74
N SER A 15 -0.70 8.99 8.68
CA SER A 15 -0.51 10.14 7.82
C SER A 15 -1.79 10.40 7.00
N PRO A 16 -2.40 11.60 7.07
CA PRO A 16 -3.56 11.94 6.26
C PRO A 16 -3.31 11.77 4.75
N TYR A 17 -2.08 12.05 4.30
CA TYR A 17 -1.68 11.88 2.90
C TYR A 17 -1.72 10.41 2.47
N LEU A 18 -1.21 9.49 3.30
CA LEU A 18 -1.22 8.06 2.98
C LEU A 18 -2.65 7.50 3.02
N LEU A 19 -3.46 7.93 3.99
CA LEU A 19 -4.86 7.54 4.10
C LEU A 19 -5.69 7.97 2.89
N GLN A 20 -5.39 9.14 2.30
CA GLN A 20 -6.05 9.59 1.07
C GLN A 20 -5.83 8.63 -0.12
N HIS A 21 -4.75 7.85 -0.09
CA HIS A 21 -4.40 6.88 -1.13
C HIS A 21 -4.72 5.43 -0.76
N ALA A 22 -5.33 5.18 0.40
CA ALA A 22 -5.65 3.85 0.89
C ALA A 22 -6.62 3.08 -0.01
N HIS A 23 -7.45 3.80 -0.78
CA HIS A 23 -8.46 3.20 -1.66
C HIS A 23 -8.11 3.27 -3.15
N ASN A 24 -6.87 3.64 -3.47
CA ASN A 24 -6.39 3.60 -4.85
C ASN A 24 -6.33 2.16 -5.37
N PRO A 25 -6.51 1.95 -6.68
CA PRO A 25 -6.45 0.61 -7.29
C PRO A 25 -5.05 -0.01 -7.24
N VAL A 26 -4.00 0.82 -7.14
CA VAL A 26 -2.64 0.34 -6.90
C VAL A 26 -2.53 -0.16 -5.46
N ASN A 27 -2.07 -1.39 -5.28
CA ASN A 27 -1.85 -1.99 -3.97
C ASN A 27 -0.58 -1.44 -3.31
N TRP A 28 -0.64 -0.18 -2.85
CA TRP A 28 0.46 0.47 -2.16
C TRP A 28 0.75 -0.19 -0.81
N TYR A 29 2.04 -0.27 -0.50
CA TYR A 29 2.56 -0.69 0.80
C TYR A 29 3.20 0.52 1.47
N PRO A 30 3.03 0.70 2.79
CA PRO A 30 3.88 1.64 3.52
C PRO A 30 5.34 1.18 3.45
N TRP A 31 6.26 2.13 3.52
CA TRP A 31 7.67 1.83 3.53
C TRP A 31 8.04 1.00 4.77
N GLY A 32 8.62 -0.17 4.56
CA GLY A 32 8.99 -1.05 5.67
C GLY A 32 9.41 -2.44 5.19
N GLN A 33 9.89 -3.24 6.14
CA GLN A 33 10.47 -4.56 5.88
C GLN A 33 9.54 -5.48 5.08
N GLU A 34 8.23 -5.41 5.34
CA GLU A 34 7.24 -6.22 4.60
C GLU A 34 7.27 -5.96 3.09
N ALA A 35 7.42 -4.71 2.64
CA ALA A 35 7.46 -4.38 1.22
C ALA A 35 8.70 -5.01 0.55
N PHE A 36 9.85 -4.96 1.22
CA PHE A 36 11.09 -5.58 0.74
C PHE A 36 11.02 -7.10 0.71
N GLU A 37 10.49 -7.72 1.77
CA GLU A 37 10.34 -9.17 1.86
C GLU A 37 9.38 -9.69 0.79
N LYS A 38 8.29 -8.97 0.53
CA LYS A 38 7.36 -9.29 -0.56
C LYS A 38 8.04 -9.17 -1.92
N ALA A 39 8.74 -8.07 -2.18
CA ALA A 39 9.46 -7.89 -3.45
C ALA A 39 10.50 -8.99 -3.69
N LYS A 40 11.28 -9.35 -2.67
CA LYS A 40 12.28 -10.43 -2.73
C LYS A 40 11.65 -11.81 -2.95
N SER A 41 10.57 -12.12 -2.23
CA SER A 41 9.90 -13.43 -2.35
C SER A 41 9.17 -13.61 -3.67
N GLU A 42 8.70 -12.53 -4.28
CA GLU A 42 8.04 -12.55 -5.60
C GLU A 42 8.99 -12.32 -6.76
N ASP A 43 10.29 -12.12 -6.50
CA ASP A 43 11.31 -11.74 -7.49
C ASP A 43 10.88 -10.52 -8.34
N LYS A 44 10.44 -9.46 -7.65
CA LYS A 44 9.97 -8.21 -8.26
C LYS A 44 10.78 -7.01 -7.79
N LEU A 45 10.83 -5.99 -8.65
CA LEU A 45 11.41 -4.70 -8.31
C LEU A 45 10.49 -3.91 -7.36
N LEU A 46 11.09 -3.04 -6.56
CA LEU A 46 10.37 -2.01 -5.81
C LEU A 46 10.28 -0.73 -6.63
N LEU A 47 9.08 -0.17 -6.69
CA LEU A 47 8.83 1.19 -7.15
C LEU A 47 8.62 2.08 -5.92
N VAL A 48 9.39 3.15 -5.83
CA VAL A 48 9.39 4.09 -4.69
C VAL A 48 9.00 5.47 -5.20
#